data_AF-A0A0B6YYH6-F1
#
_entry.id   AF-A0A0B6YYH6-F1
#
_cell.length_a   1.000
_cell.length_b   1.000
_cell.length_c   1.000
_cell.angle_alpha   90.00
_cell.angle_beta   90.00
_cell.angle_gamma   90.00
#
_symmetry.space_group_name_H-M   'P 1'
#
loop_
_entity.id
_entity.type
_entity.pdbx_description
1 polymer ?
#
loop_
_entity_poly.entity_id
_entity_poly.type
_entity_poly.pdbx_seq_one_letter_code
_entity_poly.pdbx_strand_id
1 'polypeptide(L)'
;MTEDFDTYELPTASPPKPHGYKKSWRELNNTVRETWKAINAVTPSTLSNFQFRSTTDDLGDSRTVLYFLGVQEKGKDSTLLKIEVPDEPLEPLIQSENEFGGEDRLSLLYISSVFELESNVGSVPMSKEEQLMRERKRLATYGITSYEFHREDGLFVVPINNSLFTFKDELDCISLATEVPTSTYGARLDPKLCACNTDLLAFIHDFDIWLVCVNTGREIRLTHVHKGDVKLENDPCSAGVPSFVIQEEFDRY
;
A
#
# COMPACT_ATOMS: atom_id res chain seq x y z
N MET A 1 15.13 -51.61 -58.98
CA MET A 1 14.03 -50.61 -58.93
C MET A 1 14.33 -49.76 -57.72
N THR A 2 15.03 -48.66 -57.94
CA THR A 2 15.39 -47.66 -56.93
C THR A 2 14.44 -46.49 -57.15
N GLU A 3 13.56 -46.26 -56.18
CA GLU A 3 12.61 -45.15 -56.17
C GLU A 3 13.37 -43.86 -55.85
N ASP A 4 13.39 -42.92 -56.80
CA ASP A 4 13.86 -41.56 -56.57
C ASP A 4 12.79 -40.82 -55.72
N PHE A 5 13.13 -40.54 -54.47
CA PHE A 5 12.35 -39.65 -53.60
C PHE A 5 12.65 -38.21 -54.00
N ASP A 6 11.75 -37.59 -54.78
CA ASP A 6 11.76 -36.17 -55.05
C ASP A 6 11.68 -35.39 -53.72
N THR A 7 12.79 -34.76 -53.35
CA THR A 7 12.85 -33.86 -52.20
C THR A 7 12.21 -32.53 -52.64
N TYR A 8 10.95 -32.31 -52.27
CA TYR A 8 10.29 -31.02 -52.47
C TYR A 8 11.02 -29.94 -51.64
N GLU A 9 11.79 -29.08 -52.31
CA GLU A 9 12.31 -27.86 -51.69
C GLU A 9 11.13 -26.92 -51.37
N LEU A 10 10.69 -26.92 -50.12
CA LEU A 10 9.77 -25.91 -49.60
C LEU A 10 10.51 -24.56 -49.61
N PRO A 11 9.92 -23.49 -50.17
CA PRO A 11 10.51 -22.16 -50.10
C PRO A 11 10.65 -21.77 -48.62
N THR A 12 11.89 -21.70 -48.12
CA THR A 12 12.15 -21.14 -46.79
C THR A 12 11.87 -19.64 -46.88
N ALA A 13 10.64 -19.24 -46.56
CA ALA A 13 10.30 -17.84 -46.42
C ALA A 13 11.21 -17.24 -45.34
N SER A 14 12.18 -16.44 -45.75
CA SER A 14 12.98 -15.65 -44.83
C SER A 14 12.05 -14.72 -44.05
N PRO A 15 12.21 -14.53 -42.73
CA PRO A 15 11.41 -13.58 -41.98
C PRO A 15 11.44 -12.22 -42.68
N PRO A 16 10.30 -11.51 -42.80
CA PRO A 16 10.28 -10.19 -43.42
C PRO A 16 11.33 -9.30 -42.75
N LYS A 17 12.25 -8.76 -43.55
CA LYS A 17 13.27 -7.83 -43.05
C LYS A 17 12.54 -6.64 -42.42
N PRO A 18 12.84 -6.26 -41.16
CA PRO A 18 12.15 -5.15 -40.52
C PRO A 18 12.38 -3.88 -41.36
N HIS A 19 11.29 -3.39 -41.97
CA HIS A 19 11.31 -2.13 -42.70
C HIS A 19 11.21 -0.99 -41.68
N GLY A 20 12.34 -0.38 -41.37
CA GLY A 20 12.41 0.80 -40.52
C GLY A 20 13.82 1.38 -40.50
N TYR A 21 13.92 2.71 -40.46
CA TYR A 21 15.17 3.40 -40.16
C TYR A 21 15.59 3.08 -38.72
N LYS A 22 16.88 2.81 -38.49
CA LYS A 22 17.40 2.61 -37.14
C LYS A 22 17.33 3.95 -36.40
N LYS A 23 16.46 4.02 -35.40
CA LYS A 23 16.35 5.19 -34.53
C LYS A 23 17.66 5.43 -33.77
N SER A 24 18.01 6.69 -33.55
CA SER A 24 19.11 7.02 -32.64
C SER A 24 18.75 6.69 -31.18
N TRP A 25 19.74 6.53 -30.31
CA TRP A 25 19.50 6.33 -28.86
C TRP A 25 18.63 7.44 -28.26
N ARG A 26 18.84 8.69 -28.71
CA ARG A 26 18.07 9.85 -28.25
C ARG A 26 16.61 9.76 -28.69
N GLU A 27 16.35 9.36 -29.93
CA GLU A 27 14.98 9.14 -30.43
C GLU A 27 14.26 8.01 -29.70
N LEU A 28 14.96 6.91 -29.41
CA LEU A 28 14.42 5.80 -28.62
C LEU A 28 14.08 6.25 -27.20
N ASN A 29 15.00 6.92 -26.51
CA ASN A 29 14.78 7.45 -25.17
C ASN A 29 13.59 8.42 -25.13
N ASN A 30 13.49 9.34 -26.09
CA ASN A 30 12.35 10.25 -26.19
C ASN A 30 11.04 9.49 -26.45
N THR A 31 11.05 8.52 -27.36
CA THR A 31 9.86 7.69 -27.65
C THR A 31 9.38 6.96 -26.39
N VAL A 32 10.30 6.34 -25.64
CA VAL A 32 9.99 5.63 -24.39
C VAL A 32 9.43 6.59 -23.34
N ARG A 33 10.03 7.77 -23.17
CA ARG A 33 9.55 8.79 -22.21
C ARG A 33 8.13 9.27 -22.53
N GLU A 34 7.84 9.58 -23.78
CA GLU A 34 6.49 10.03 -24.17
C GLU A 34 5.47 8.90 -24.04
N THR A 35 5.85 7.67 -24.41
CA THR A 35 4.99 6.49 -24.22
C THR A 35 4.70 6.26 -22.74
N TRP A 36 5.71 6.37 -21.87
CA TRP A 36 5.56 6.20 -20.43
C TRP A 36 4.67 7.30 -19.81
N LYS A 37 4.83 8.56 -20.23
CA LYS A 37 3.93 9.66 -19.83
C LYS A 37 2.49 9.37 -20.22
N ALA A 38 2.27 8.91 -21.46
CA ALA A 38 0.93 8.55 -21.93
C ALA A 38 0.34 7.40 -21.10
N ILE A 39 1.09 6.31 -20.88
CA ILE A 39 0.65 5.16 -20.08
C ILE A 39 0.29 5.58 -18.65
N ASN A 40 1.14 6.37 -17.98
CA ASN A 40 0.86 6.83 -16.62
C ASN A 40 -0.35 7.77 -16.54
N ALA A 41 -0.65 8.51 -17.61
CA ALA A 41 -1.83 9.37 -17.65
C ALA A 41 -3.14 8.57 -17.70
N VAL A 42 -3.12 7.34 -18.23
CA VAL A 42 -4.32 6.47 -18.32
C VAL A 42 -4.32 5.29 -17.36
N THR A 43 -3.24 5.04 -16.63
CA THR A 43 -3.18 3.95 -15.65
C THR A 43 -3.56 4.49 -14.27
N PRO A 44 -4.79 4.24 -13.78
CA PRO A 44 -5.18 4.68 -12.45
C PRO A 44 -4.33 3.97 -11.39
N SER A 45 -4.05 4.66 -10.29
CA SER A 45 -3.46 4.00 -9.13
C SER A 45 -4.41 2.91 -8.62
N THR A 46 -3.88 1.73 -8.31
CA THR A 46 -4.70 0.64 -7.77
C THR A 46 -5.08 0.98 -6.33
N LEU A 47 -6.38 1.05 -6.06
CA LEU A 47 -6.90 1.20 -4.72
C LEU A 47 -6.83 -0.15 -3.99
N SER A 48 -6.47 -0.13 -2.70
CA SER A 48 -6.31 -1.36 -1.92
C SER A 48 -6.80 -1.19 -0.47
N ASN A 49 -6.87 -2.31 0.26
CA ASN A 49 -7.18 -2.36 1.69
C ASN A 49 -8.48 -1.63 2.06
N PHE A 50 -9.59 -2.03 1.45
CA PHE A 50 -10.92 -1.48 1.71
C PHE A 50 -11.46 -1.92 3.08
N GLN A 51 -11.90 -0.97 3.90
CA GLN A 51 -12.58 -1.23 5.16
C GLN A 51 -13.78 -0.31 5.37
N PHE A 52 -14.91 -0.89 5.76
CA PHE A 52 -16.13 -0.15 6.09
C PHE A 52 -16.26 0.04 7.61
N ARG A 53 -16.73 1.23 8.02
CA ARG A 53 -17.18 1.53 9.38
C ARG A 53 -18.52 2.24 9.30
N SER A 54 -19.50 1.75 10.05
CA SER A 54 -20.77 2.45 10.23
C SER A 54 -20.80 3.01 11.65
N THR A 55 -21.08 4.30 11.76
CA THR A 55 -21.20 5.03 13.03
C THR A 55 -22.55 5.71 13.08
N THR A 56 -23.27 5.57 14.19
CA THR A 56 -24.54 6.25 14.43
C THR A 56 -24.27 7.49 15.26
N ASP A 57 -24.71 8.65 14.78
CA ASP A 57 -24.64 9.90 15.51
C ASP A 57 -25.64 9.92 16.68
N ASP A 58 -25.48 10.82 17.65
CA ASP A 58 -26.39 10.98 18.80
C ASP A 58 -27.84 11.31 18.36
N LEU A 59 -27.98 11.83 17.13
CA LEU A 59 -29.24 12.16 16.47
C LEU A 59 -29.94 10.92 15.83
N GLY A 60 -29.29 9.76 15.82
CA GLY A 60 -29.81 8.52 15.26
C GLY A 60 -29.51 8.31 13.77
N ASP A 61 -28.83 9.25 13.13
CA ASP A 61 -28.41 9.13 11.73
C ASP A 61 -27.21 8.18 11.61
N SER A 62 -27.34 7.15 10.77
CA SER A 62 -26.22 6.28 10.40
C SER A 62 -25.35 6.94 9.34
N ARG A 63 -24.04 6.92 9.55
CA ARG A 63 -23.05 7.26 8.51
C ARG A 63 -22.17 6.06 8.25
N THR A 64 -22.04 5.67 6.99
CA THR A 64 -21.13 4.60 6.57
C THR A 64 -19.94 5.21 5.85
N VAL A 65 -18.73 4.94 6.34
CA VAL A 65 -17.47 5.43 5.77
C VAL A 65 -16.66 4.25 5.25
N LEU A 66 -16.11 4.41 4.05
CA LEU A 66 -15.18 3.48 3.43
C LEU A 66 -13.77 4.06 3.47
N TYR A 67 -12.84 3.34 4.07
CA TYR A 67 -11.42 3.64 4.11
C TYR A 67 -10.65 2.75 3.14
N PHE A 68 -9.66 3.30 2.45
CA PHE A 68 -8.83 2.56 1.50
C PHE A 68 -7.50 3.28 1.25
N LEU A 69 -6.51 2.56 0.74
CA LEU A 69 -5.24 3.11 0.30
C LEU A 69 -5.31 3.48 -1.18
N GLY A 70 -4.74 4.63 -1.53
CA GLY A 70 -4.69 5.09 -2.92
C GLY A 70 -3.84 6.35 -3.08
N VAL A 71 -3.62 6.76 -4.32
CA VAL A 71 -2.89 7.99 -4.65
C VAL A 71 -3.90 9.10 -4.97
N GLN A 72 -3.80 10.23 -4.27
CA GLN A 72 -4.62 11.40 -4.57
C GLN A 72 -4.14 12.07 -5.89
N GLU A 73 -5.02 12.74 -6.64
CA GLU A 73 -4.75 13.26 -8.00
C GLU A 73 -3.47 14.12 -8.15
N LYS A 74 -3.01 14.76 -7.07
CA LYS A 74 -1.79 15.60 -7.07
C LYS A 74 -0.62 14.96 -6.32
N GLY A 75 -0.82 13.80 -5.71
CA GLY A 75 0.17 13.05 -4.94
C GLY A 75 0.95 12.05 -5.81
N LYS A 76 2.15 11.69 -5.35
CA LYS A 76 2.92 10.56 -5.90
C LYS A 76 2.88 9.33 -4.99
N ASP A 77 2.56 9.54 -3.72
CA ASP A 77 2.63 8.55 -2.67
C ASP A 77 1.22 8.07 -2.33
N SER A 78 1.09 6.78 -2.05
CA SER A 78 -0.12 6.18 -1.51
C SER A 78 -0.38 6.72 -0.11
N THR A 79 -1.61 7.14 0.13
CA THR A 79 -2.09 7.61 1.43
C THR A 79 -3.40 6.91 1.81
N LEU A 80 -3.82 7.04 3.07
CA LEU A 80 -5.12 6.59 3.53
C LEU A 80 -6.19 7.61 3.15
N LEU A 81 -7.15 7.14 2.36
CA LEU A 81 -8.26 7.90 1.85
C LEU A 81 -9.56 7.42 2.49
N LYS A 82 -10.52 8.33 2.66
CA LYS A 82 -11.89 7.99 3.05
C LYS A 82 -12.93 8.62 2.15
N ILE A 83 -14.06 7.94 2.06
CA ILE A 83 -15.25 8.36 1.31
C ILE A 83 -16.48 8.01 2.15
N GLU A 84 -17.41 8.95 2.26
CA GLU A 84 -18.71 8.71 2.88
C GLU A 84 -19.64 8.05 1.87
N VAL A 85 -20.26 6.94 2.28
CA VAL A 85 -21.16 6.16 1.45
C VAL A 85 -22.59 6.60 1.78
N PRO A 86 -23.34 7.14 0.80
CA PRO A 86 -24.71 7.55 1.02
C PRO A 86 -25.61 6.34 1.33
N ASP A 87 -26.55 6.51 2.26
CA ASP A 87 -27.52 5.47 2.64
C ASP A 87 -28.58 5.22 1.56
N GLU A 88 -28.90 6.25 0.75
CA GLU A 88 -29.77 6.09 -0.41
C GLU A 88 -28.96 5.65 -1.65
N PRO A 89 -29.43 4.64 -2.40
CA PRO A 89 -28.77 4.22 -3.62
C PRO A 89 -28.72 5.39 -4.60
N LEU A 90 -27.53 5.70 -5.09
CA LEU A 90 -27.35 6.65 -6.18
C LEU A 90 -28.11 6.10 -7.40
N GLU A 91 -29.21 6.74 -7.77
CA GLU A 91 -29.97 6.42 -8.98
C GLU A 91 -29.00 6.38 -10.18
N PRO A 92 -28.99 5.29 -10.98
CA PRO A 92 -28.01 5.10 -12.04
C PRO A 92 -28.10 6.23 -13.08
N LEU A 93 -26.95 6.88 -13.35
CA LEU A 93 -26.74 7.97 -14.31
C LEU A 93 -27.03 7.62 -15.79
N ILE A 94 -27.78 6.55 -16.09
CA ILE A 94 -27.94 6.04 -17.46
C ILE A 94 -29.08 6.75 -18.24
N GLN A 95 -29.91 7.59 -17.61
CA GLN A 95 -31.03 8.22 -18.32
C GLN A 95 -31.28 9.69 -17.95
N SER A 96 -30.53 10.61 -18.56
CA SER A 96 -31.07 11.91 -19.01
C SER A 96 -30.04 12.70 -19.81
N GLU A 97 -29.99 12.49 -21.13
CA GLU A 97 -29.33 13.41 -22.07
C GLU A 97 -30.14 14.70 -22.34
N ASN A 98 -31.15 15.02 -21.53
CA ASN A 98 -31.99 16.19 -21.76
C ASN A 98 -31.89 17.23 -20.63
N GLU A 99 -31.32 18.37 -21.04
CA GLU A 99 -31.63 19.73 -20.63
C GLU A 99 -31.21 20.20 -19.23
N PHE A 100 -30.22 21.10 -19.25
CA PHE A 100 -29.89 22.11 -18.23
C PHE A 100 -29.40 21.63 -16.85
N GLY A 101 -28.07 21.70 -16.65
CA GLY A 101 -27.43 21.69 -15.33
C GLY A 101 -26.67 20.41 -14.98
N GLY A 102 -25.92 19.83 -15.91
CA GLY A 102 -25.25 18.54 -15.77
C GLY A 102 -23.85 18.55 -15.13
N GLU A 103 -23.58 19.38 -14.11
CA GLU A 103 -22.26 19.40 -13.43
C GLU A 103 -22.28 18.90 -11.97
N ASP A 104 -23.43 18.73 -11.32
CA ASP A 104 -23.45 18.82 -9.84
C ASP A 104 -23.72 17.52 -9.06
N ARG A 105 -23.86 16.34 -9.69
CA ARG A 105 -24.21 15.09 -8.95
C ARG A 105 -23.07 14.10 -8.75
N LEU A 106 -21.93 14.25 -9.43
CA LEU A 106 -20.71 13.48 -9.14
C LEU A 106 -19.88 14.07 -8.00
N SER A 107 -20.22 15.28 -7.53
CA SER A 107 -19.64 15.95 -6.37
C SER A 107 -19.98 15.29 -5.02
N LEU A 108 -20.82 14.25 -5.01
CA LEU A 108 -21.32 13.63 -3.77
C LEU A 108 -20.31 12.71 -3.08
N LEU A 109 -19.23 12.33 -3.75
CA LEU A 109 -18.23 11.40 -3.25
C LEU A 109 -16.87 12.11 -3.15
N TYR A 110 -16.75 13.01 -2.17
CA TYR A 110 -15.47 13.67 -1.90
C TYR A 110 -14.51 12.70 -1.24
N ILE A 111 -13.48 12.28 -1.98
CA ILE A 111 -12.39 11.48 -1.43
C ILE A 111 -11.46 12.42 -0.66
N SER A 112 -11.43 12.25 0.66
CA SER A 112 -10.58 13.03 1.56
C SER A 112 -9.39 12.21 2.03
N SER A 113 -8.24 12.86 2.21
CA SER A 113 -7.10 12.24 2.89
C SER A 113 -7.38 12.27 4.39
N VAL A 114 -7.24 11.13 5.07
CA VAL A 114 -7.34 11.05 6.53
C VAL A 114 -5.98 11.28 7.18
N PHE A 115 -4.93 11.24 6.37
CA PHE A 115 -3.56 11.24 6.84
C PHE A 115 -2.74 12.29 6.08
N GLU A 116 -2.38 13.35 6.77
CA GLU A 116 -1.46 14.37 6.27
C GLU A 116 -0.18 14.27 7.09
N LEU A 117 0.90 13.80 6.45
CA LEU A 117 2.22 13.74 7.07
C LEU A 117 2.94 15.04 6.81
N GLU A 118 3.50 15.66 7.85
CA GLU A 118 4.44 16.76 7.65
C GLU A 118 5.59 16.30 6.74
N SER A 119 5.95 17.15 5.78
CA SER A 119 6.79 16.86 4.60
C SER A 119 8.20 16.29 4.86
N ASN A 120 8.59 16.08 6.11
CA ASN A 120 9.94 15.72 6.52
C ASN A 120 10.16 14.19 6.64
N VAL A 121 9.10 13.39 6.79
CA VAL A 121 9.24 11.92 6.96
C VAL A 121 9.65 11.21 5.66
N GLY A 122 9.37 11.82 4.50
CA GLY A 122 9.79 11.31 3.19
C GLY A 122 11.31 11.35 2.94
N SER A 123 12.08 12.02 3.80
CA SER A 123 13.54 12.10 3.68
C SER A 123 14.29 11.01 4.47
N VAL A 124 13.60 10.22 5.30
CA VAL A 124 14.24 9.14 6.07
C VAL A 124 14.42 7.93 5.15
N PRO A 125 15.65 7.45 4.94
CA PRO A 125 15.87 6.25 4.14
C PRO A 125 15.18 5.05 4.82
N MET A 126 14.42 4.32 4.02
CA MET A 126 13.80 3.07 4.41
C MET A 126 14.85 2.07 4.88
N SER A 127 14.61 1.38 5.99
CA SER A 127 15.54 0.35 6.47
C SER A 127 15.68 -0.79 5.44
N LYS A 128 16.77 -1.54 5.55
CA LYS A 128 17.00 -2.70 4.66
C LYS A 128 15.89 -3.75 4.82
N GLU A 129 15.41 -3.94 6.03
CA GLU A 129 14.37 -4.92 6.37
C GLU A 129 13.03 -4.54 5.73
N GLU A 130 12.64 -3.27 5.79
CA GLU A 130 11.43 -2.75 5.13
C GLU A 130 11.56 -2.82 3.58
N GLN A 131 12.73 -2.49 3.03
CA GLN A 131 12.99 -2.65 1.59
C GLN A 131 12.80 -4.11 1.13
N LEU A 132 13.41 -5.06 1.84
CA LEU A 132 13.27 -6.49 1.55
C LEU A 132 11.83 -6.98 1.70
N MET A 133 11.08 -6.46 2.69
CA MET A 133 9.68 -6.82 2.88
C MET A 133 8.81 -6.30 1.72
N ARG A 134 9.06 -5.08 1.22
CA ARG A 134 8.36 -4.54 0.05
C ARG A 134 8.65 -5.31 -1.22
N GLU A 135 9.90 -5.74 -1.44
CA GLU A 135 10.27 -6.59 -2.57
C GLU A 135 9.45 -7.90 -2.56
N ARG A 136 9.42 -8.59 -1.42
CA ARG A 136 8.70 -9.87 -1.28
C ARG A 136 7.18 -9.74 -1.39
N LYS A 137 6.62 -8.64 -0.88
CA LYS A 137 5.19 -8.30 -1.05
C LYS A 137 4.88 -7.72 -2.44
N ARG A 138 5.89 -7.51 -3.30
CA ARG A 138 5.78 -6.86 -4.62
C ARG A 138 5.12 -5.48 -4.56
N LEU A 139 5.42 -4.73 -3.51
CA LEU A 139 4.91 -3.38 -3.27
C LEU A 139 5.76 -2.35 -4.02
N ALA A 140 5.27 -1.92 -5.19
CA ALA A 140 5.94 -0.92 -6.03
C ALA A 140 5.59 0.54 -5.64
N THR A 141 4.57 0.73 -4.81
CA THR A 141 4.05 2.06 -4.46
C THR A 141 4.83 2.69 -3.29
N TYR A 142 5.12 3.98 -3.41
CA TYR A 142 5.68 4.78 -2.32
C TYR A 142 4.57 5.24 -1.36
N GLY A 143 4.94 5.63 -0.14
CA GLY A 143 3.99 6.02 0.91
C GLY A 143 3.47 4.86 1.75
N ILE A 144 2.21 4.97 2.17
CA ILE A 144 1.51 4.01 3.03
C ILE A 144 1.14 2.77 2.21
N THR A 145 1.63 1.60 2.64
CA THR A 145 1.41 0.31 1.98
C THR A 145 0.41 -0.58 2.72
N SER A 146 0.22 -0.35 4.01
CA SER A 146 -0.69 -1.11 4.87
C SER A 146 -1.09 -0.26 6.07
N TYR A 147 -2.17 -0.65 6.75
CA TYR A 147 -2.62 -0.06 8.00
C TYR A 147 -3.39 -1.12 8.80
N GLU A 148 -3.36 -1.00 10.12
CA GLU A 148 -4.21 -1.74 11.03
C GLU A 148 -5.34 -0.82 11.51
N PHE A 149 -6.54 -1.37 11.68
CA PHE A 149 -7.73 -0.61 12.02
C PHE A 149 -8.57 -1.33 13.07
N HIS A 150 -8.84 -0.65 14.17
CA HIS A 150 -9.81 -1.08 15.16
C HIS A 150 -11.16 -0.41 14.91
N ARG A 151 -12.14 -1.19 14.41
CA ARG A 151 -13.44 -0.67 13.95
C ARG A 151 -14.24 0.04 15.03
N GLU A 152 -14.26 -0.50 16.25
CA GLU A 152 -15.08 0.02 17.34
C GLU A 152 -14.57 1.40 17.79
N ASP A 153 -13.29 1.48 18.13
CA ASP A 153 -12.68 2.73 18.59
C ASP A 153 -12.39 3.73 17.46
N GLY A 154 -12.33 3.26 16.22
CA GLY A 154 -11.91 4.10 15.09
C GLY A 154 -10.41 4.40 15.09
N LEU A 155 -9.61 3.56 15.75
CA LEU A 155 -8.17 3.73 15.90
C LEU A 155 -7.45 3.13 14.69
N PHE A 156 -6.57 3.91 14.09
CA PHE A 156 -5.68 3.50 13.02
C PHE A 156 -4.25 3.44 13.50
N VAL A 157 -3.52 2.42 13.04
CA VAL A 157 -2.07 2.32 13.15
C VAL A 157 -1.49 2.18 11.76
N VAL A 158 -0.58 3.07 11.41
CA VAL A 158 0.01 3.15 10.08
C VAL A 158 1.53 3.05 10.19
N PRO A 159 2.15 1.98 9.64
CA PRO A 159 3.60 1.94 9.47
C PRO A 159 4.02 2.84 8.30
N ILE A 160 4.96 3.75 8.57
CA ILE A 160 5.57 4.62 7.57
C ILE A 160 7.08 4.60 7.74
N ASN A 161 7.76 4.07 6.72
CA ASN A 161 9.20 3.84 6.72
C ASN A 161 9.62 3.01 7.94
N ASN A 162 10.22 3.66 8.95
CA ASN A 162 10.75 3.01 10.15
C ASN A 162 9.89 3.29 11.40
N SER A 163 8.88 4.15 11.28
CA SER A 163 8.06 4.62 12.40
C SER A 163 6.61 4.17 12.29
N LEU A 164 5.94 4.11 13.43
CA LEU A 164 4.51 3.80 13.53
C LEU A 164 3.77 5.09 13.90
N PHE A 165 2.71 5.38 13.18
CA PHE A 165 1.84 6.53 13.42
C PHE A 165 0.46 6.05 13.83
N THR A 166 -0.20 6.81 14.70
CA THR A 166 -1.55 6.53 15.17
C THR A 166 -2.42 7.75 15.10
N PHE A 167 -3.68 7.54 14.75
CA PHE A 167 -4.72 8.55 14.82
C PHE A 167 -6.07 7.85 14.96
N LYS A 168 -7.05 8.60 15.41
CA LYS A 168 -8.42 8.17 15.60
C LYS A 168 -9.32 9.02 14.71
N ASP A 169 -10.19 8.35 13.95
CA ASP A 169 -11.24 9.04 13.20
C ASP A 169 -12.47 9.13 14.12
N GLU A 170 -12.71 10.31 14.68
CA GLU A 170 -13.92 10.63 15.45
C GLU A 170 -14.93 11.30 14.50
N LEU A 171 -16.23 11.07 14.69
CA LEU A 171 -17.29 11.44 13.72
C LEU A 171 -17.21 12.91 13.25
N ASP A 172 -16.79 13.82 14.12
CA ASP A 172 -16.72 15.26 13.85
C ASP A 172 -15.32 15.75 13.44
N CYS A 173 -14.26 14.99 13.72
CA CYS A 173 -12.89 15.43 13.46
C CYS A 173 -11.90 14.26 13.40
N ILE A 174 -11.00 14.31 12.42
CA ILE A 174 -9.84 13.42 12.37
C ILE A 174 -8.80 13.95 13.35
N SER A 175 -8.40 13.14 14.33
CA SER A 175 -7.28 13.51 15.21
C SER A 175 -5.98 13.60 14.43
N LEU A 176 -5.09 14.53 14.79
CA LEU A 176 -3.76 14.61 14.18
C LEU A 176 -2.97 13.31 14.38
N ALA A 177 -2.31 12.85 13.31
CA ALA A 177 -1.43 11.70 13.36
C ALA A 177 -0.28 11.93 14.34
N THR A 178 -0.19 11.05 15.34
CA THR A 178 0.84 11.07 16.38
C THR A 178 1.78 9.89 16.19
N GLU A 179 3.08 10.16 16.13
CA GLU A 179 4.10 9.11 16.10
C GLU A 179 4.10 8.34 17.43
N VAL A 180 4.06 7.02 17.36
CA VAL A 180 4.18 6.15 18.53
C VAL A 180 5.62 6.25 19.04
N PRO A 181 5.84 6.78 20.25
CA PRO A 181 7.19 6.94 20.80
C PRO A 181 7.92 5.59 20.83
N THR A 182 9.22 5.63 20.61
CA THR A 182 10.03 4.41 20.65
C THR A 182 11.39 4.65 21.28
N SER A 183 11.88 3.63 21.97
CA SER A 183 13.23 3.50 22.50
C SER A 183 14.13 2.65 21.60
N THR A 184 13.54 1.98 20.60
CA THR A 184 14.24 1.10 19.65
C THR A 184 14.76 1.89 18.45
N TYR A 185 15.84 1.40 17.84
CA TYR A 185 16.43 1.98 16.63
C TYR A 185 16.31 1.00 15.48
N GLY A 186 15.59 1.36 14.42
CA GLY A 186 15.40 0.54 13.22
C GLY A 186 13.94 0.47 12.83
N ALA A 187 13.61 -0.42 11.89
CA ALA A 187 12.23 -0.60 11.48
C ALA A 187 11.43 -1.39 12.53
N ARG A 188 10.18 -0.96 12.72
CA ARG A 188 9.14 -1.67 13.47
C ARG A 188 8.21 -2.31 12.44
N LEU A 189 8.46 -3.59 12.16
CA LEU A 189 7.79 -4.33 11.10
C LEU A 189 6.54 -5.03 11.61
N ASP A 190 5.62 -5.32 10.69
CA ASP A 190 4.36 -6.04 10.94
C ASP A 190 3.64 -5.60 12.24
N PRO A 191 3.27 -4.32 12.36
CA PRO A 191 2.49 -3.87 13.52
C PRO A 191 1.12 -4.56 13.54
N LYS A 192 0.69 -5.04 14.72
CA LYS A 192 -0.59 -5.69 14.96
C LYS A 192 -1.25 -5.15 16.22
N LEU A 193 -2.43 -4.55 16.07
CA LEU A 193 -3.24 -4.10 17.20
C LEU A 193 -3.81 -5.30 17.96
N CYS A 194 -3.80 -5.23 19.29
CA CYS A 194 -4.44 -6.24 20.12
C CYS A 194 -5.97 -6.08 20.07
N ALA A 195 -6.67 -7.13 19.62
CA ALA A 195 -8.13 -7.10 19.48
C ALA A 195 -8.89 -6.97 20.82
N CYS A 196 -8.28 -7.33 21.95
CA CYS A 196 -8.91 -7.24 23.28
C CYS A 196 -8.53 -5.97 24.04
N ASN A 197 -7.51 -5.24 23.58
CA ASN A 197 -7.01 -4.05 24.26
C ASN A 197 -6.28 -3.15 23.25
N THR A 198 -6.95 -2.09 22.80
CA THR A 198 -6.42 -1.17 21.77
C THR A 198 -5.24 -0.33 22.23
N ASP A 199 -4.95 -0.29 23.53
CA ASP A 199 -3.74 0.36 24.03
C ASP A 199 -2.48 -0.44 23.69
N LEU A 200 -2.60 -1.71 23.31
CA LEU A 200 -1.49 -2.62 23.07
C LEU A 200 -1.27 -2.87 21.57
N LEU A 201 -0.04 -2.62 21.13
CA LEU A 201 0.41 -2.84 19.76
C LEU A 201 1.64 -3.75 19.78
N ALA A 202 1.54 -4.90 19.11
CA ALA A 202 2.68 -5.78 18.90
C ALA A 202 3.38 -5.41 17.58
N PHE A 203 4.69 -5.61 17.52
CA PHE A 203 5.47 -5.43 16.29
C PHE A 203 6.74 -6.28 16.35
N ILE A 204 7.36 -6.47 15.20
CA ILE A 204 8.66 -7.13 15.06
C ILE A 204 9.75 -6.07 15.04
N HIS A 205 10.77 -6.27 15.87
CA HIS A 205 11.99 -5.47 15.84
C HIS A 205 13.18 -6.35 16.16
N ASP A 206 14.22 -6.24 15.32
CA ASP A 206 15.47 -7.00 15.45
C ASP A 206 15.24 -8.52 15.62
N PHE A 207 14.39 -9.08 14.75
CA PHE A 207 14.01 -10.50 14.72
C PHE A 207 13.32 -11.04 15.99
N ASP A 208 12.86 -10.18 16.88
CA ASP A 208 12.08 -10.52 18.06
C ASP A 208 10.73 -9.79 18.10
N ILE A 209 9.82 -10.32 18.92
CA ILE A 209 8.49 -9.76 19.15
C ILE A 209 8.58 -8.72 20.26
N TRP A 210 8.04 -7.55 19.99
CA TRP A 210 7.94 -6.42 20.91
C TRP A 210 6.49 -6.02 21.11
N LEU A 211 6.22 -5.40 22.25
CA LEU A 211 4.92 -4.86 22.63
C LEU A 211 5.11 -3.41 23.05
N VAL A 212 4.30 -2.51 22.50
CA VAL A 212 4.24 -1.10 22.92
C VAL A 212 2.84 -0.76 23.39
N CYS A 213 2.77 0.02 24.46
CA CYS A 213 1.54 0.70 24.82
C CYS A 213 1.43 2.01 24.04
N VAL A 214 0.48 2.10 23.11
CA VAL A 214 0.31 3.22 22.16
C VAL A 214 0.23 4.57 22.89
N ASN A 215 -0.57 4.65 23.96
CA ASN A 215 -0.81 5.90 24.69
C ASN A 215 0.39 6.35 25.55
N THR A 216 1.15 5.41 26.10
CA THR A 216 2.24 5.72 27.05
C THR A 216 3.62 5.68 26.41
N GLY A 217 3.76 5.10 25.21
CA GLY A 217 5.04 4.85 24.55
C GLY A 217 5.94 3.85 25.27
N ARG A 218 5.43 3.12 26.28
CA ARG A 218 6.21 2.12 27.01
C ARG A 218 6.34 0.86 26.19
N GLU A 219 7.58 0.43 25.97
CA GLU A 219 7.93 -0.75 25.17
C GLU A 219 8.47 -1.88 26.04
N ILE A 220 8.12 -3.11 25.68
CA ILE A 220 8.63 -4.33 26.30
C ILE A 220 8.97 -5.31 25.20
N ARG A 221 10.19 -5.85 25.24
CA ARG A 221 10.61 -6.97 24.40
C ARG A 221 10.04 -8.27 24.98
N LEU A 222 9.26 -9.02 24.19
CA LEU A 222 8.59 -10.24 24.64
C LEU A 222 9.46 -11.49 24.42
N THR A 223 10.22 -11.52 23.33
CA THR A 223 11.11 -12.64 23.00
C THR A 223 12.57 -12.16 22.93
N HIS A 224 13.49 -13.05 23.32
CA HIS A 224 14.92 -12.77 23.40
C HIS A 224 15.72 -13.81 22.64
N VAL A 225 15.27 -14.17 21.43
CA VAL A 225 15.94 -15.21 20.63
C VAL A 225 17.11 -14.65 19.84
N HIS A 226 16.99 -13.43 19.33
CA HIS A 226 18.06 -12.71 18.65
C HIS A 226 18.99 -12.04 19.67
N LYS A 227 20.28 -12.24 19.53
CA LYS A 227 21.34 -11.76 20.43
C LYS A 227 22.03 -10.49 19.91
N GLY A 228 21.66 -10.01 18.73
CA GLY A 228 22.20 -8.78 18.14
C GLY A 228 23.52 -8.98 17.40
N ASP A 229 23.85 -10.22 16.99
CA ASP A 229 24.98 -10.43 16.09
C ASP A 229 24.56 -10.09 14.66
N VAL A 230 25.41 -9.37 13.93
CA VAL A 230 25.15 -8.97 12.54
C VAL A 230 25.19 -10.20 11.62
N LYS A 231 25.95 -11.22 12.01
CA LYS A 231 26.11 -12.42 11.19
C LYS A 231 25.08 -13.48 11.55
N LEU A 232 24.23 -13.80 10.57
CA LEU A 232 23.23 -14.86 10.67
C LEU A 232 23.83 -16.24 11.00
N GLU A 233 25.10 -16.49 10.67
CA GLU A 233 25.80 -17.74 11.02
C GLU A 233 25.96 -17.94 12.53
N ASN A 234 26.08 -16.84 13.28
CA ASN A 234 26.24 -16.85 14.73
C ASN A 234 24.91 -16.69 15.47
N ASP A 235 23.92 -16.06 14.82
CA ASP A 235 22.61 -15.74 15.40
C ASP A 235 21.46 -16.04 14.42
N PRO A 236 21.14 -17.33 14.21
CA PRO A 236 20.19 -17.75 13.17
C PRO A 236 18.72 -17.74 13.63
N CYS A 237 18.44 -17.49 14.91
CA CYS A 237 17.11 -17.63 15.50
C CYS A 237 16.30 -16.33 15.39
N SER A 238 15.02 -16.47 15.03
CA SER A 238 14.05 -15.37 15.01
C SER A 238 12.73 -15.81 15.64
N ALA A 239 11.95 -14.85 16.14
CA ALA A 239 10.64 -15.08 16.73
C ALA A 239 9.61 -14.13 16.08
N GLY A 240 8.46 -14.69 15.69
CA GLY A 240 7.39 -13.93 15.04
C GLY A 240 7.68 -13.54 13.58
N VAL A 241 8.80 -13.96 13.00
CA VAL A 241 9.19 -13.64 11.61
C VAL A 241 9.12 -14.89 10.72
N PRO A 242 8.30 -14.89 9.66
CA PRO A 242 8.33 -15.96 8.67
C PRO A 242 9.68 -16.01 7.95
N SER A 243 10.19 -17.22 7.65
CA SER A 243 11.45 -17.35 6.91
C SER A 243 11.30 -16.91 5.45
N PHE A 244 12.43 -16.68 4.77
CA PHE A 244 12.45 -16.23 3.37
C PHE A 244 11.54 -17.07 2.45
N VAL A 245 11.65 -18.40 2.50
CA VAL A 245 10.86 -19.30 1.66
C VAL A 245 9.36 -19.15 1.92
N ILE A 246 8.96 -18.93 3.17
CA ILE A 246 7.55 -18.73 3.54
C ILE A 246 7.00 -17.40 2.99
N GLN A 247 7.83 -16.36 2.96
CA GLN A 247 7.46 -15.06 2.39
C GLN A 247 7.39 -15.11 0.86
N GLU A 248 8.36 -15.76 0.21
CA GLU A 248 8.50 -15.74 -1.27
C GLU A 248 7.60 -16.75 -1.98
N GLU A 249 7.41 -17.94 -1.41
CA GLU A 249 6.71 -19.05 -2.07
C GLU A 249 5.29 -19.29 -1.54
N PHE A 250 4.95 -18.72 -0.37
CA PHE A 250 3.67 -18.98 0.30
C PHE A 250 2.89 -17.72 0.69
N ASP A 251 3.34 -16.53 0.26
CA ASP A 251 2.69 -15.23 0.49
C ASP A 251 2.30 -14.98 1.97
N ARG A 252 3.12 -15.49 2.90
CA ARG A 252 2.95 -15.28 4.34
C ARG A 252 4.09 -14.43 4.88
N TYR A 253 3.75 -13.22 5.28
CA TYR A 253 4.66 -12.16 5.71
C TYR A 253 4.62 -11.90 7.20
#